data_AF-A0A7C6W489-F1
#
_entry.id   AF-A0A7C6W489-F1
#
_cell.length_a   1.000
_cell.length_b   1.000
_cell.length_c   1.000
_cell.angle_alpha   90.00
_cell.angle_beta   90.00
_cell.angle_gamma   90.00
#
_symmetry.space_group_name_H-M   'P 1'
#
loop_
_entity.id
_entity.type
_entity.pdbx_description
1 polymer ?
#
loop_
_entity_poly.entity_id
_entity_poly.type
_entity_poly.pdbx_seq_one_letter_code
_entity_poly.pdbx_strand_id
1 'polypeptide(L)'
;KDLGLYDNTLIIFTSDNGPSYNGGADSEWFNSGGPLQEGYGRSKGYVYEGGIRVPMIASWPAKIKPNSISNHISAFWDMMPTFSEIAGIDAPADTDGISLLPELLGKEQPAHEFLYWEFPASGGQQAVRMGKWKAIRKDIFKGNMTLELYDLDNDIVEKYNVADNNPEIVSRIEQIMKQEHEPAEIDRFKIKELGD
;
A
#
# COMPACT_ATOMS: atom_id res chain seq x y z
N LYS A 1 12.12 -26.80 -10.67
CA LYS A 1 11.97 -28.14 -10.05
C LYS A 1 13.07 -29.08 -10.53
N ASP A 2 13.31 -29.17 -11.83
CA ASP A 2 14.33 -30.03 -12.45
C ASP A 2 15.75 -29.82 -11.92
N LEU A 3 16.08 -28.59 -11.49
CA LEU A 3 17.37 -28.24 -10.87
C LEU A 3 17.49 -28.65 -9.38
N GLY A 4 16.46 -29.23 -8.78
CA GLY A 4 16.47 -29.60 -7.35
C GLY A 4 16.42 -28.41 -6.36
N LEU A 5 16.27 -27.17 -6.84
CA LEU A 5 16.29 -25.97 -5.99
C LEU A 5 14.93 -25.58 -5.38
N TYR A 6 13.85 -26.22 -5.82
CA TYR A 6 12.48 -25.75 -5.56
C TYR A 6 12.15 -25.65 -4.07
N ASP A 7 12.56 -26.63 -3.27
CA ASP A 7 12.28 -26.65 -1.83
C ASP A 7 13.04 -25.55 -1.07
N ASN A 8 14.16 -25.07 -1.64
CA ASN A 8 14.96 -23.97 -1.11
C ASN A 8 14.85 -22.68 -1.94
N THR A 9 13.70 -22.46 -2.58
CA THR A 9 13.43 -21.24 -3.34
C THR A 9 12.17 -20.58 -2.79
N LEU A 10 12.28 -19.32 -2.39
CA LEU A 10 11.12 -18.45 -2.20
C LEU A 10 10.70 -17.89 -3.56
N ILE A 11 9.44 -18.10 -3.92
CA ILE A 11 8.79 -17.52 -5.11
C ILE A 11 7.72 -16.55 -4.61
N ILE A 12 7.82 -15.28 -5.01
CA ILE A 12 6.78 -14.27 -4.78
C ILE A 12 6.21 -13.86 -6.13
N PHE A 13 4.87 -13.88 -6.22
CA PHE A 13 4.11 -13.32 -7.33
C PHE A 13 3.32 -12.12 -6.82
N THR A 14 3.44 -10.97 -7.49
CA THR A 14 2.74 -9.73 -7.11
C THR A 14 2.52 -8.82 -8.32
N SER A 15 1.84 -7.69 -8.12
CA SER A 15 1.71 -6.59 -9.10
C SER A 15 2.39 -5.33 -8.58
N ASP A 16 2.72 -4.39 -9.47
CA ASP A 16 3.29 -3.08 -9.13
C ASP A 16 2.22 -2.03 -8.78
N ASN A 17 1.00 -2.18 -9.33
CA ASN A 17 -0.16 -1.33 -9.07
C ASN A 17 -1.48 -2.05 -9.36
N GLY A 18 -2.59 -1.40 -9.00
CA GLY A 18 -3.93 -1.80 -9.37
C GLY A 18 -4.21 -1.72 -10.88
N PRO A 19 -5.37 -2.22 -11.35
CA PRO A 19 -5.64 -2.38 -12.77
C PRO A 19 -5.63 -1.06 -13.56
N SER A 20 -5.35 -1.15 -14.85
CA SER A 20 -5.42 -0.01 -15.76
C SER A 20 -6.86 0.22 -16.22
N TYR A 21 -7.29 1.49 -16.26
CA TYR A 21 -8.53 1.95 -16.89
C TYR A 21 -8.29 2.61 -18.27
N ASN A 22 -7.05 2.61 -18.75
CA ASN A 22 -6.65 3.29 -19.98
C ASN A 22 -5.95 2.35 -20.97
N GLY A 23 -5.64 2.85 -22.17
CA GLY A 23 -4.87 2.10 -23.17
C GLY A 23 -5.63 0.93 -23.81
N GLY A 24 -6.96 0.96 -23.79
CA GLY A 24 -7.81 -0.12 -24.32
C GLY A 24 -8.04 -1.27 -23.34
N ALA A 25 -7.58 -1.15 -22.09
CA ALA A 25 -7.96 -2.07 -21.02
C ALA A 25 -9.43 -1.84 -20.64
N ASP A 26 -10.15 -2.93 -20.42
CA ASP A 26 -11.53 -2.93 -19.91
C ASP A 26 -11.57 -3.62 -18.55
N SER A 27 -10.95 -2.99 -17.54
CA SER A 27 -10.75 -3.60 -16.22
C SER A 27 -12.07 -4.02 -15.58
N GLU A 28 -13.11 -3.21 -15.77
CA GLU A 28 -14.48 -3.45 -15.28
C GLU A 28 -15.09 -4.71 -15.90
N TRP A 29 -14.98 -4.90 -17.21
CA TRP A 29 -15.46 -6.13 -17.86
C TRP A 29 -14.75 -7.38 -17.34
N PHE A 30 -13.43 -7.29 -17.10
CA PHE A 30 -12.64 -8.38 -16.55
C PHE A 30 -12.78 -8.55 -15.02
N ASN A 31 -13.47 -7.63 -14.32
CA ASN A 31 -13.54 -7.58 -12.86
C ASN A 31 -12.14 -7.61 -12.22
N SER A 32 -11.23 -6.77 -12.72
CA SER A 32 -9.80 -6.85 -12.41
C SER A 32 -9.48 -6.40 -10.99
N GLY A 33 -10.24 -5.44 -10.47
CA GLY A 33 -10.15 -4.96 -9.08
C GLY A 33 -10.84 -5.87 -8.06
N GLY A 34 -11.63 -6.85 -8.53
CA GLY A 34 -12.36 -7.78 -7.67
C GLY A 34 -13.29 -7.06 -6.68
N PRO A 35 -13.09 -7.18 -5.35
CA PRO A 35 -13.96 -6.53 -4.37
C PRO A 35 -13.71 -5.02 -4.25
N LEU A 36 -12.68 -4.47 -4.90
CA LEU A 36 -12.28 -3.07 -4.79
C LEU A 36 -12.95 -2.23 -5.89
N GLN A 37 -13.18 -0.93 -5.63
CA GLN A 37 -13.63 -0.04 -6.71
C GLN A 37 -12.54 0.06 -7.79
N GLU A 38 -12.96 0.00 -9.04
CA GLU A 38 -12.06 0.17 -10.19
C GLU A 38 -12.57 1.23 -11.16
N GLY A 39 -11.71 1.62 -12.11
CA GLY A 39 -11.96 2.67 -13.09
C GLY A 39 -11.17 3.95 -12.84
N TYR A 40 -11.42 4.96 -13.67
CA TYR A 40 -10.80 6.28 -13.55
C TYR A 40 -11.14 6.91 -12.19
N GLY A 41 -10.13 7.40 -11.48
CA GLY A 41 -10.28 7.93 -10.13
C GLY A 41 -10.12 6.91 -9.00
N ARG A 42 -10.04 5.61 -9.31
CA ARG A 42 -9.97 4.54 -8.30
C ARG A 42 -8.82 3.54 -8.50
N SER A 43 -8.42 3.26 -9.74
CA SER A 43 -7.38 2.27 -10.03
C SER A 43 -5.99 2.89 -10.25
N LYS A 44 -5.18 2.35 -11.18
CA LYS A 44 -3.79 2.78 -11.43
C LYS A 44 -3.60 4.30 -11.42
N GLY A 45 -2.69 4.78 -10.58
CA GLY A 45 -2.39 6.21 -10.43
C GLY A 45 -3.26 6.95 -9.41
N TYR A 46 -4.04 6.21 -8.62
CA TYR A 46 -4.80 6.72 -7.48
C TYR A 46 -4.45 5.95 -6.20
N VAL A 47 -4.55 6.61 -5.05
CA VAL A 47 -4.15 6.05 -3.74
C VAL A 47 -5.28 5.30 -3.00
N TYR A 48 -6.45 5.18 -3.64
CA TYR A 48 -7.54 4.31 -3.20
C TYR A 48 -7.13 2.83 -3.23
N GLU A 49 -7.83 1.96 -2.49
CA GLU A 49 -7.51 0.52 -2.40
C GLU A 49 -7.41 -0.09 -3.80
N GLY A 50 -8.29 0.27 -4.73
CA GLY A 50 -8.25 -0.20 -6.12
C GLY A 50 -7.00 0.18 -6.90
N GLY A 51 -6.22 1.16 -6.45
CA GLY A 51 -4.99 1.60 -7.09
C GLY A 51 -3.71 1.06 -6.45
N ILE A 52 -3.73 0.79 -5.14
CA ILE A 52 -2.53 0.39 -4.37
C ILE A 52 -2.58 -1.02 -3.79
N ARG A 53 -3.77 -1.62 -3.61
CA ARG A 53 -3.90 -2.97 -3.08
C ARG A 53 -3.84 -3.98 -4.22
N VAL A 54 -2.80 -4.80 -4.18
CA VAL A 54 -2.45 -5.76 -5.23
C VAL A 54 -2.42 -7.18 -4.70
N PRO A 55 -2.60 -8.20 -5.56
CA PRO A 55 -2.43 -9.58 -5.13
C PRO A 55 -0.97 -9.86 -4.77
N MET A 56 -0.74 -10.65 -3.72
CA MET A 56 0.56 -11.23 -3.40
C MET A 56 0.38 -12.71 -3.08
N ILE A 57 1.19 -13.56 -3.70
CA ILE A 57 1.27 -15.00 -3.42
C ILE A 57 2.73 -15.35 -3.16
N ALA A 58 3.01 -16.02 -2.06
CA ALA A 58 4.34 -16.51 -1.72
C ALA A 58 4.34 -18.04 -1.64
N SER A 59 5.39 -18.67 -2.17
CA SER A 59 5.61 -20.11 -2.08
C SER A 59 7.05 -20.39 -1.71
N TRP A 60 7.25 -21.15 -0.64
CA TRP A 60 8.54 -21.69 -0.24
C TRP A 60 8.27 -23.07 0.37
N PRO A 61 8.34 -24.15 -0.43
CA PRO A 61 7.80 -25.46 -0.06
C PRO A 61 8.31 -26.03 1.27
N ALA A 62 9.58 -25.79 1.61
CA ALA A 62 10.17 -26.29 2.86
C ALA A 62 9.90 -25.40 4.08
N LYS A 63 9.27 -24.22 3.91
CA LYS A 63 9.19 -23.17 4.95
C LYS A 63 7.79 -22.59 5.15
N ILE A 64 7.09 -22.26 4.07
CA ILE A 64 5.74 -21.68 4.10
C ILE A 64 4.71 -22.82 4.13
N LYS A 65 3.78 -22.75 5.08
CA LYS A 65 2.65 -23.70 5.15
C LYS A 65 1.80 -23.56 3.87
N PRO A 66 1.59 -24.64 3.08
CA PRO A 66 0.78 -24.54 1.87
C PRO A 66 -0.69 -24.24 2.20
N ASN A 67 -1.37 -23.55 1.27
CA ASN A 67 -2.79 -23.17 1.39
C ASN A 67 -3.12 -22.36 2.66
N SER A 68 -2.15 -21.61 3.20
CA SER A 68 -2.41 -20.61 4.24
C SER A 68 -2.89 -19.30 3.62
N ILE A 69 -3.58 -18.50 4.43
CA ILE A 69 -4.03 -17.14 4.09
C ILE A 69 -3.53 -16.24 5.21
N SER A 70 -2.98 -15.08 4.84
CA SER A 70 -2.63 -14.02 5.77
C SER A 70 -3.43 -12.76 5.46
N ASN A 71 -3.87 -12.07 6.50
CA ASN A 71 -4.43 -10.73 6.43
C ASN A 71 -3.45 -9.67 6.98
N HIS A 72 -2.18 -10.04 7.18
CA HIS A 72 -1.16 -9.11 7.66
C HIS A 72 -1.01 -7.95 6.67
N ILE A 73 -1.13 -6.73 7.18
CA ILE A 73 -1.01 -5.51 6.37
C ILE A 73 0.48 -5.27 6.11
N SER A 74 0.84 -5.21 4.83
CA SER A 74 2.21 -5.00 4.37
C SER A 74 2.24 -4.06 3.17
N ALA A 75 3.43 -3.56 2.85
CA ALA A 75 3.69 -2.71 1.70
C ALA A 75 4.90 -3.19 0.91
N PHE A 76 5.07 -2.65 -0.29
CA PHE A 76 6.13 -3.11 -1.20
C PHE A 76 7.54 -2.88 -0.62
N TRP A 77 7.73 -1.84 0.19
CA TRP A 77 9.00 -1.54 0.85
C TRP A 77 9.39 -2.57 1.94
N ASP A 78 8.46 -3.44 2.37
CA ASP A 78 8.77 -4.57 3.26
C ASP A 78 9.62 -5.66 2.57
N MET A 79 9.67 -5.68 1.24
CA MET A 79 10.43 -6.69 0.48
C MET A 79 11.93 -6.60 0.77
N MET A 80 12.49 -5.39 0.90
CA MET A 80 13.92 -5.20 1.13
C MET A 80 14.41 -5.83 2.46
N PRO A 81 13.82 -5.50 3.62
CA PRO A 81 14.22 -6.15 4.88
C PRO A 81 13.88 -7.65 4.88
N THR A 82 12.79 -8.07 4.23
CA THR A 82 12.44 -9.50 4.09
C THR A 82 13.54 -10.27 3.37
N PHE A 83 14.02 -9.78 2.22
CA PHE A 83 15.07 -10.44 1.46
C PHE A 83 16.42 -10.39 2.17
N SER A 84 16.71 -9.29 2.87
CA SER A 84 17.92 -9.16 3.69
C SER A 84 17.95 -10.22 4.79
N GLU A 85 16.85 -10.38 5.52
CA GLU A 85 16.73 -11.41 6.57
C GLU A 85 16.86 -12.84 5.99
N ILE A 86 16.25 -13.11 4.84
CA ILE A 86 16.36 -14.41 4.15
C ILE A 86 17.80 -14.70 3.72
N ALA A 87 18.52 -13.69 3.24
CA ALA A 87 19.92 -13.81 2.85
C ALA A 87 20.89 -13.85 4.05
N GLY A 88 20.40 -13.60 5.28
CA GLY A 88 21.24 -13.52 6.48
C GLY A 88 22.17 -12.32 6.48
N ILE A 89 21.72 -11.20 5.89
CA ILE A 89 22.45 -9.92 5.85
C ILE A 89 21.63 -8.83 6.54
N ASP A 90 22.30 -7.76 6.96
CA ASP A 90 21.62 -6.60 7.53
C ASP A 90 20.85 -5.86 6.44
N ALA A 91 19.62 -5.45 6.77
CA ALA A 91 18.85 -4.54 5.93
C ALA A 91 19.48 -3.13 5.96
N PRO A 92 19.24 -2.29 4.94
CA PRO A 92 19.58 -0.87 5.01
C PRO A 92 19.00 -0.23 6.28
N ALA A 93 19.77 0.66 6.92
CA ALA A 93 19.30 1.36 8.12
C ALA A 93 18.13 2.31 7.81
N ASP A 94 18.16 2.92 6.62
CA ASP A 94 17.14 3.86 6.14
C ASP A 94 16.10 3.09 5.33
N THR A 95 15.24 2.34 6.02
CA THR A 95 14.12 1.60 5.43
C THR A 95 12.87 1.77 6.28
N ASP A 96 11.73 2.06 5.63
CA ASP A 96 10.42 2.07 6.29
C ASP A 96 9.82 0.66 6.43
N GLY A 97 10.46 -0.33 5.81
CA GLY A 97 9.99 -1.70 5.76
C GLY A 97 10.20 -2.50 7.04
N ILE A 98 9.25 -3.39 7.32
CA ILE A 98 9.35 -4.43 8.34
C ILE A 98 9.38 -5.79 7.62
N SER A 99 10.33 -6.65 7.97
CA SER A 99 10.43 -7.98 7.34
C SER A 99 9.14 -8.79 7.53
N LEU A 100 8.68 -9.39 6.43
CA LEU A 100 7.54 -10.32 6.37
C LEU A 100 7.93 -11.77 6.64
N LEU A 101 9.21 -12.06 6.86
CA LEU A 101 9.66 -13.44 7.05
C LEU A 101 8.97 -14.14 8.23
N PRO A 102 8.76 -13.51 9.41
CA PRO A 102 7.99 -14.14 10.48
C PRO A 102 6.58 -14.57 10.05
N GLU A 103 5.82 -13.70 9.39
CA GLU A 103 4.47 -13.99 8.89
C GLU A 103 4.49 -15.11 7.85
N LEU A 104 5.43 -15.09 6.90
CA LEU A 104 5.60 -16.16 5.91
C LEU A 104 5.85 -17.52 6.57
N LEU A 105 6.57 -17.54 7.70
CA LEU A 105 6.85 -18.74 8.49
C LEU A 105 5.74 -19.10 9.49
N GLY A 106 4.63 -18.37 9.52
CA GLY A 106 3.51 -18.58 10.44
C GLY A 106 3.84 -18.24 11.90
N LYS A 107 4.74 -17.27 12.11
CA LYS A 107 5.11 -16.74 13.43
C LYS A 107 4.44 -15.39 13.66
N GLU A 108 4.42 -14.95 14.92
CA GLU A 108 3.97 -13.61 15.26
C GLU A 108 4.88 -12.55 14.62
N GLN A 109 4.25 -11.51 14.05
CA GLN A 109 4.92 -10.42 13.37
C GLN A 109 4.39 -9.08 13.88
N PRO A 110 5.25 -8.10 14.19
CA PRO A 110 4.84 -6.73 14.46
C PRO A 110 4.09 -6.13 13.26
N ALA A 111 3.01 -5.41 13.52
CA ALA A 111 2.33 -4.62 12.49
C ALA A 111 2.97 -3.24 12.37
N HIS A 112 2.91 -2.67 11.18
CA HIS A 112 3.14 -1.25 10.95
C HIS A 112 2.18 -0.40 11.81
N GLU A 113 2.68 0.65 12.45
CA GLU A 113 1.80 1.64 13.09
C GLU A 113 0.93 2.35 12.05
N PHE A 114 1.55 2.71 10.92
CA PHE A 114 0.88 3.22 9.74
C PHE A 114 1.67 2.87 8.47
N LEU A 115 1.01 2.98 7.32
CA LEU A 115 1.65 3.00 6.00
C LEU A 115 1.31 4.35 5.33
N TYR A 116 2.27 4.91 4.60
CA TYR A 116 2.16 6.22 3.96
C TYR A 116 2.40 6.14 2.46
N TRP A 117 1.59 6.86 1.67
CA TRP A 117 1.79 7.05 0.24
C TRP A 117 1.65 8.52 -0.10
N GLU A 118 2.56 9.02 -0.93
CA GLU A 118 2.47 10.32 -1.56
C GLU A 118 2.69 10.18 -3.06
N PHE A 119 1.80 10.77 -3.86
CA PHE A 119 1.86 10.65 -5.30
C PHE A 119 1.58 12.00 -5.99
N PRO A 120 2.58 12.62 -6.65
CA PRO A 120 2.43 13.96 -7.23
C PRO A 120 1.56 13.96 -8.50
N ALA A 121 1.36 12.82 -9.16
CA ALA A 121 0.47 12.76 -10.32
C ALA A 121 -1.02 12.71 -9.92
N SER A 122 -1.90 12.79 -10.93
CA SER A 122 -3.36 12.83 -10.73
C SER A 122 -3.82 13.97 -9.81
N GLY A 123 -3.12 15.11 -9.86
CA GLY A 123 -3.46 16.32 -9.09
C GLY A 123 -2.80 16.41 -7.71
N GLY A 124 -1.89 15.49 -7.35
CA GLY A 124 -1.27 15.44 -6.03
C GLY A 124 -2.18 14.71 -5.03
N GLN A 125 -1.67 13.66 -4.42
CA GLN A 125 -2.40 12.78 -3.52
C GLN A 125 -1.53 12.34 -2.34
N GLN A 126 -2.16 12.18 -1.18
CA GLN A 126 -1.58 11.52 0.00
C GLN A 126 -2.55 10.45 0.49
N ALA A 127 -2.04 9.35 1.01
CA ALA A 127 -2.81 8.37 1.77
C ALA A 127 -2.04 7.89 3.00
N VAL A 128 -2.77 7.67 4.08
CA VAL A 128 -2.26 7.00 5.28
C VAL A 128 -3.21 5.88 5.63
N ARG A 129 -2.67 4.70 5.92
CA ARG A 129 -3.40 3.58 6.51
C ARG A 129 -2.90 3.32 7.92
N MET A 130 -3.77 3.40 8.90
CA MET A 130 -3.50 3.14 10.33
C MET A 130 -4.51 2.11 10.85
N GLY A 131 -4.09 0.84 10.87
CA GLY A 131 -4.99 -0.29 11.14
C GLY A 131 -6.15 -0.35 10.14
N LYS A 132 -7.39 -0.26 10.66
CA LYS A 132 -8.62 -0.21 9.85
C LYS A 132 -8.87 1.14 9.19
N TRP A 133 -8.27 2.21 9.71
CA TRP A 133 -8.50 3.56 9.21
C TRP A 133 -7.63 3.83 8.01
N LYS A 134 -8.22 4.40 6.96
CA LYS A 134 -7.48 4.92 5.83
C LYS A 134 -7.97 6.32 5.50
N ALA A 135 -7.07 7.29 5.45
CA ALA A 135 -7.41 8.63 4.99
C ALA A 135 -6.71 8.95 3.67
N ILE A 136 -7.38 9.76 2.86
CA ILE A 136 -6.92 10.18 1.54
C ILE A 136 -7.10 11.68 1.40
N ARG A 137 -6.07 12.36 0.89
CA ARG A 137 -6.12 13.74 0.38
C ARG A 137 -5.83 13.69 -1.11
N LYS A 138 -6.57 14.44 -1.91
CA LYS A 138 -6.45 14.45 -3.39
C LYS A 138 -6.60 15.86 -3.94
N ASP A 139 -6.21 16.07 -5.19
CA ASP A 139 -6.26 17.38 -5.85
C ASP A 139 -5.46 18.45 -5.07
N ILE A 140 -4.34 18.05 -4.46
CA ILE A 140 -3.51 18.93 -3.63
C ILE A 140 -2.99 20.13 -4.44
N PHE A 141 -2.60 19.92 -5.70
CA PHE A 141 -2.20 21.02 -6.61
C PHE A 141 -3.33 21.98 -6.99
N LYS A 142 -4.58 21.68 -6.61
CA LYS A 142 -5.74 22.59 -6.73
C LYS A 142 -6.06 23.27 -5.39
N GLY A 143 -5.22 23.11 -4.37
CA GLY A 143 -5.42 23.64 -3.02
C GLY A 143 -6.38 22.82 -2.15
N ASN A 144 -6.73 21.59 -2.55
CA ASN A 144 -7.60 20.77 -1.73
C ASN A 144 -6.83 20.07 -0.60
N MET A 145 -7.10 20.48 0.63
CA MET A 145 -6.48 19.94 1.84
C MET A 145 -7.40 19.04 2.66
N THR A 146 -8.64 18.86 2.21
CA THR A 146 -9.65 18.05 2.90
C THR A 146 -9.28 16.57 2.87
N LEU A 147 -9.39 15.91 4.03
CA LEU A 147 -9.22 14.47 4.16
C LEU A 147 -10.56 13.75 4.01
N GLU A 148 -10.58 12.72 3.17
CA GLU A 148 -11.56 11.65 3.22
C GLU A 148 -11.06 10.59 4.20
N LEU A 149 -11.93 10.00 5.02
CA LEU A 149 -11.58 8.94 5.96
C LEU A 149 -12.52 7.74 5.78
N TYR A 150 -11.95 6.54 5.75
CA TYR A 150 -12.68 5.28 5.54
C TYR A 150 -12.32 4.26 6.64
N ASP A 151 -13.30 3.46 7.04
CA ASP A 151 -13.12 2.27 7.89
C ASP A 151 -13.09 1.02 7.01
N LEU A 152 -11.89 0.53 6.69
CA LEU A 152 -11.70 -0.57 5.73
C LEU A 152 -12.23 -1.92 6.22
N ASP A 153 -12.48 -2.09 7.52
CA ASP A 153 -13.10 -3.31 8.05
C ASP A 153 -14.58 -3.40 7.63
N ASN A 154 -15.24 -2.24 7.46
CA ASN A 154 -16.66 -2.14 7.13
C ASN A 154 -16.92 -1.60 5.71
N ASP A 155 -15.93 -0.96 5.10
CA ASP A 155 -16.02 -0.27 3.81
C ASP A 155 -14.73 -0.42 3.00
N ILE A 156 -14.41 -1.66 2.63
CA ILE A 156 -13.25 -1.99 1.78
C ILE A 156 -13.29 -1.30 0.40
N VAL A 157 -14.46 -0.84 -0.02
CA VAL A 157 -14.69 -0.14 -1.29
C VAL A 157 -14.54 1.38 -1.18
N GLU A 158 -14.24 1.94 0.00
CA GLU A 158 -14.02 3.38 0.21
C GLU A 158 -15.16 4.24 -0.36
N LYS A 159 -16.39 3.88 0.02
CA LYS A 159 -17.63 4.51 -0.44
C LYS A 159 -18.15 5.56 0.55
N TYR A 160 -18.01 5.34 1.84
CA TYR A 160 -18.60 6.17 2.89
C TYR A 160 -17.50 6.94 3.63
N ASN A 161 -17.35 8.22 3.27
CA ASN A 161 -16.46 9.11 4.01
C ASN A 161 -17.05 9.37 5.42
N VAL A 162 -16.28 9.00 6.45
CA VAL A 162 -16.67 9.15 7.87
C VAL A 162 -15.83 10.19 8.61
N ALA A 163 -15.08 11.04 7.89
CA ALA A 163 -14.18 12.05 8.47
C ALA A 163 -14.89 12.98 9.48
N ASP A 164 -16.07 13.50 9.13
CA ASP A 164 -16.83 14.44 9.98
C ASP A 164 -17.22 13.83 11.34
N ASN A 165 -17.33 12.50 11.41
CA ASN A 165 -17.72 11.77 12.62
C ASN A 165 -16.52 11.26 13.43
N ASN A 166 -15.28 11.41 12.94
CA ASN A 166 -14.07 10.89 13.60
C ASN A 166 -12.93 11.93 13.57
N PRO A 167 -13.16 13.16 14.08
CA PRO A 167 -12.20 14.27 13.97
C PRO A 167 -10.85 13.99 14.65
N GLU A 168 -10.83 13.17 15.70
CA GLU A 168 -9.60 12.77 16.39
C GLU A 168 -8.71 11.87 15.53
N ILE A 169 -9.30 10.99 14.73
CA ILE A 169 -8.57 10.11 13.80
C ILE A 169 -8.03 10.94 12.63
N VAL A 170 -8.85 11.86 12.10
CA VAL A 170 -8.44 12.80 11.06
C VAL A 170 -7.23 13.62 11.53
N SER A 171 -7.28 14.16 12.75
CA SER A 171 -6.19 14.95 13.33
C SER A 171 -4.89 14.14 13.46
N ARG A 172 -4.96 12.90 13.98
CA ARG A 172 -3.78 12.02 14.09
C ARG A 172 -3.17 11.71 12.73
N ILE A 173 -4.01 11.40 11.74
CA ILE A 173 -3.52 11.10 10.39
C ILE A 173 -2.93 12.34 9.71
N GLU A 174 -3.51 13.52 9.92
CA GLU A 174 -2.92 14.75 9.40
C GLU A 174 -1.53 15.03 10.00
N GLN A 175 -1.31 14.71 11.27
CA GLN A 175 0.02 14.79 11.89
C GLN A 175 1.01 13.83 11.22
N ILE A 176 0.60 12.58 10.94
CA ILE A 176 1.42 11.63 10.20
C ILE A 176 1.77 12.20 8.82
N MET A 177 0.79 12.65 8.03
CA MET A 177 1.05 13.22 6.69
C MET A 177 1.98 14.44 6.72
N LYS A 178 1.97 15.24 7.79
CA LYS A 178 2.89 16.37 7.96
C LYS A 178 4.30 15.92 8.35
N GLN A 179 4.41 14.87 9.14
CA GLN A 179 5.68 14.33 9.60
C GLN A 179 6.42 13.56 8.51
N GLU A 180 5.69 12.73 7.75
CA GLU A 180 6.26 11.82 6.75
C GLU A 180 6.47 12.47 5.38
N HIS A 181 5.97 13.69 5.18
CA HIS A 181 6.17 14.40 3.92
C HIS A 181 7.62 14.89 3.81
N GLU A 182 8.28 14.47 2.74
CA GLU A 182 9.60 14.96 2.34
C GLU A 182 9.50 15.63 0.96
N PRO A 183 10.00 16.88 0.82
CA PRO A 183 9.99 17.58 -0.46
C PRO A 183 10.70 16.78 -1.55
N ALA A 184 10.04 16.63 -2.70
CA ALA A 184 10.62 15.88 -3.80
C ALA A 184 11.91 16.54 -4.34
N GLU A 185 12.94 15.74 -4.58
CA GLU A 185 14.19 16.23 -5.20
C GLU A 185 13.95 16.81 -6.61
N ILE A 186 12.94 16.29 -7.32
CA ILE A 186 12.59 16.71 -8.67
C ILE A 186 11.56 17.85 -8.60
N ASP A 187 11.93 19.04 -9.07
CA ASP A 187 11.09 20.25 -8.97
C ASP A 187 9.66 20.11 -9.49
N ARG A 188 9.42 19.33 -10.55
CA ARG A 188 8.07 19.13 -11.10
C ARG A 188 7.15 18.30 -10.20
N PHE A 189 7.72 17.60 -9.22
CA PHE A 189 7.00 16.76 -8.26
C PHE A 189 6.82 17.44 -6.91
N LYS A 190 7.40 18.64 -6.73
CA LYS A 190 7.21 19.42 -5.53
C LYS A 190 5.77 19.87 -5.36
N ILE A 191 5.25 19.75 -4.14
CA ILE A 191 3.90 20.10 -3.73
C ILE A 191 3.93 21.32 -2.82
N LYS A 192 3.86 22.50 -3.42
CA LYS A 192 3.93 23.79 -2.70
C LYS A 192 2.84 23.94 -1.64
N GLU A 193 1.69 23.31 -1.85
CA GLU A 193 0.58 23.30 -0.90
C GLU A 193 0.89 22.51 0.38
N LEU A 194 1.93 21.64 0.36
CA LEU A 194 2.46 20.93 1.52
C LEU A 194 3.66 21.64 2.17
N GLY A 195 4.28 22.60 1.48
CA GLY A 195 5.36 23.43 2.02
C GLY A 195 6.72 23.33 1.29
N ASP A 196 6.77 22.69 0.13
CA ASP A 196 7.97 22.52 -0.71
C ASP A 196 8.60 23.81 -1.26
#